data_AF-A0A538EZY1-F1
#
_entry.id   AF-A0A538EZY1-F1
#
_cell.length_a   1.000
_cell.length_b   1.000
_cell.length_c   1.000
_cell.angle_alpha   90.00
_cell.angle_beta   90.00
_cell.angle_gamma   90.00
#
_symmetry.space_group_name_H-M   'P 1'
#
loop_
_entity.id
_entity.type
_entity.pdbx_description
1 polymer ?
#
loop_
_entity_poly.entity_id
_entity_poly.type
_entity_poly.pdbx_seq_one_letter_code
_entity_poly.pdbx_strand_id
1 'polypeptide(L)'
;MFFDGCPSYERLEPQLEQLVRDAGVEDPIELRRIESPEAAEAERFLGSPTVRIDGEDIDPGARDRSDFGLKCRLYRLEVGMSGVPPEEWIRAALAERVRREPEEPADGH
;
A
#
# COMPACT_ATOMS: atom_id res chain seq x y z
N MET A 1 5.53 0.33 2.41
CA MET A 1 6.40 1.26 3.18
C MET A 1 6.08 1.18 4.68
N PHE A 2 7.10 1.16 5.53
CA PHE A 2 6.96 1.12 7.00
C PHE A 2 8.14 1.84 7.68
N PHE A 3 8.01 2.16 8.97
CA PHE A 3 9.13 2.62 9.81
C PHE A 3 9.46 1.59 10.90
N ASP A 4 10.67 1.63 11.43
CA ASP A 4 11.15 0.67 12.43
C ASP A 4 10.32 0.73 13.73
N GLY A 5 9.89 -0.44 14.22
CA GLY A 5 9.07 -0.54 15.43
C GLY A 5 7.55 -0.45 15.23
N CYS A 6 7.05 -0.68 14.00
CA CYS A 6 5.63 -0.61 13.69
C CYS A 6 4.98 -2.01 13.55
N PRO A 7 4.26 -2.53 14.58
CA PRO A 7 3.70 -3.90 14.58
C PRO A 7 2.52 -4.07 13.60
N SER A 8 2.00 -2.96 13.07
CA SER A 8 0.94 -2.98 12.06
C SER A 8 1.41 -3.63 10.76
N TYR A 9 2.67 -3.42 10.37
CA TYR A 9 3.22 -3.97 9.13
C TYR A 9 3.28 -5.50 9.16
N GLU A 10 3.73 -6.10 10.27
CA GLU A 10 3.83 -7.55 10.44
C GLU A 10 2.47 -8.25 10.31
N ARG A 11 1.39 -7.58 10.71
CA ARG A 11 0.02 -8.09 10.49
C ARG A 11 -0.46 -7.93 9.06
N LEU A 12 0.05 -6.94 8.35
CA LEU A 12 -0.38 -6.60 6.98
C LEU A 12 0.33 -7.44 5.93
N GLU A 13 1.62 -7.76 6.11
CA GLU A 13 2.45 -8.54 5.18
C GLU A 13 1.75 -9.81 4.66
N PRO A 14 1.29 -10.76 5.50
CA PRO A 14 0.64 -11.98 5.01
C PRO A 14 -0.73 -11.75 4.36
N GLN A 15 -1.42 -10.66 4.72
CA GLN A 15 -2.66 -10.27 4.04
C GLN A 15 -2.35 -9.72 2.65
N LEU A 16 -1.31 -8.88 2.54
CA LEU A 16 -0.89 -8.29 1.27
C LEU A 16 -0.48 -9.37 0.27
N GLU A 17 0.33 -10.34 0.69
CA GLU A 17 0.72 -11.48 -0.14
C GLU A 17 -0.48 -12.26 -0.66
N GLN A 18 -1.46 -12.55 0.21
CA GLN A 18 -2.66 -13.27 -0.22
C GLN A 18 -3.48 -12.47 -1.21
N LEU A 19 -3.67 -11.16 -0.98
CA LEU A 19 -4.46 -10.30 -1.86
C LEU A 19 -3.82 -10.08 -3.22
N VAL A 20 -2.49 -9.91 -3.26
CA VAL A 20 -1.72 -9.80 -4.51
C VAL A 20 -1.88 -11.08 -5.34
N ARG A 21 -1.76 -12.25 -4.69
CA ARG A 21 -1.96 -13.56 -5.35
C ARG A 21 -3.40 -13.79 -5.79
N ASP A 22 -4.39 -13.40 -4.98
CA ASP A 22 -5.83 -13.47 -5.30
C ASP A 22 -6.18 -12.57 -6.50
N ALA A 23 -5.51 -11.43 -6.62
CA ALA A 23 -5.66 -10.53 -7.76
C ALA A 23 -4.93 -11.00 -9.03
N GLY A 24 -4.14 -12.09 -8.96
CA GLY A 24 -3.34 -12.59 -10.09
C GLY A 24 -2.15 -11.68 -10.44
N VAL A 25 -1.71 -10.84 -9.51
CA VAL A 25 -0.54 -9.98 -9.68
C VAL A 25 0.69 -10.77 -9.23
N GLU A 26 1.68 -10.92 -10.11
CA GLU A 26 2.93 -11.64 -9.82
C GLU A 26 4.07 -10.70 -9.39
N ASP A 27 3.78 -9.41 -9.19
CA ASP A 27 4.77 -8.43 -8.76
C ASP A 27 5.33 -8.70 -7.36
N PRO A 28 6.66 -8.53 -7.19
CA PRO A 28 7.27 -8.61 -5.88
C PRO A 28 6.84 -7.45 -4.98
N ILE A 29 6.53 -7.77 -3.72
CA ILE A 29 6.18 -6.76 -2.72
C ILE A 29 7.46 -6.04 -2.28
N GLU A 30 7.64 -4.81 -2.76
CA GLU A 30 8.80 -3.98 -2.41
C GLU A 30 8.65 -3.33 -1.02
N LEU A 31 9.48 -3.78 -0.10
CA LEU A 31 9.49 -3.33 1.29
C LEU A 31 10.43 -2.16 1.51
N ARG A 32 9.83 -0.97 1.48
CA ARG A 32 10.55 0.29 1.68
C ARG A 32 10.49 0.76 3.14
N ARG A 33 11.64 0.75 3.82
CA ARG A 33 11.79 1.24 5.20
C ARG A 33 12.07 2.75 5.20
N ILE A 34 11.30 3.51 5.98
CA ILE A 34 11.47 4.95 6.17
C ILE A 34 12.03 5.20 7.57
N GLU A 35 13.23 5.77 7.63
CA GLU A 35 13.99 5.92 8.89
C GLU A 35 14.05 7.36 9.41
N SER A 36 13.70 8.32 8.55
CA SER A 36 13.77 9.76 8.84
C SER A 36 12.54 10.50 8.33
N PRO A 37 12.14 11.61 8.97
CA PRO A 37 11.08 12.47 8.46
C PRO A 37 11.40 13.05 7.08
N GLU A 38 12.67 13.36 6.78
CA GLU A 38 13.08 13.83 5.45
C GLU A 38 12.80 12.78 4.36
N ALA A 39 13.09 11.51 4.64
CA ALA A 39 12.74 10.39 3.77
C ALA A 39 11.21 10.23 3.66
N ALA A 40 10.49 10.47 4.76
CA ALA A 40 9.04 10.45 4.74
C ALA A 40 8.47 11.56 3.84
N GLU A 41 9.03 12.77 3.86
CA GLU A 41 8.60 13.87 2.98
C GLU A 41 8.95 13.60 1.51
N ALA A 42 10.20 13.18 1.24
CA ALA A 42 10.66 12.85 -0.11
C ALA A 42 9.81 11.74 -0.74
N GLU A 43 9.48 10.71 0.04
CA GLU A 43 8.65 9.61 -0.42
C GLU A 43 7.16 9.92 -0.29
N ARG A 44 6.71 11.03 0.31
CA ARG A 44 5.28 11.35 0.58
C ARG A 44 4.60 10.31 1.50
N PHE A 45 5.32 9.86 2.50
CA PHE A 45 4.88 8.90 3.51
C PHE A 45 4.08 9.58 4.61
N LEU A 46 2.78 9.28 4.67
CA LEU A 46 1.83 9.87 5.62
C LEU A 46 1.84 9.18 6.98
N GLY A 47 2.48 8.02 7.08
CA GLY A 47 2.58 7.24 8.30
C GLY A 47 2.63 5.74 8.02
N SER A 48 3.04 4.96 9.02
CA SER A 48 3.11 3.51 8.89
C SER A 48 1.78 2.86 9.28
N PRO A 49 1.38 1.79 8.58
CA PRO A 49 1.92 1.31 7.30
C PRO A 49 1.35 2.15 6.14
N THR A 50 2.16 2.38 5.11
CA THR A 50 1.71 2.99 3.84
C THR A 50 1.88 1.95 2.73
N VAL A 51 0.78 1.66 2.03
CA VAL A 51 0.77 0.75 0.88
C VAL A 51 0.52 1.58 -0.35
N ARG A 52 1.40 1.40 -1.34
CA ARG A 52 1.22 1.93 -2.67
C ARG A 52 1.35 0.80 -3.64
N ILE A 53 0.58 0.90 -4.69
CA ILE A 53 0.71 0.04 -5.83
C ILE A 53 1.15 1.04 -6.92
N ASP A 54 2.13 0.75 -7.82
CA ASP A 54 2.58 1.61 -8.99
C ASP A 54 2.63 3.11 -8.65
N GLY A 55 3.11 3.43 -7.46
CA GLY A 55 3.21 4.81 -6.98
C GLY A 55 1.92 5.48 -6.51
N GLU A 56 0.75 4.85 -6.65
CA GLU A 56 -0.54 5.35 -6.14
C GLU A 56 -0.86 4.74 -4.77
N ASP A 57 -1.22 5.60 -3.81
CA ASP A 57 -1.64 5.18 -2.48
C ASP A 57 -3.05 4.57 -2.55
N ILE A 58 -3.25 3.48 -1.83
CA ILE A 58 -4.55 2.79 -1.80
C ILE A 58 -5.64 3.59 -1.07
N ASP A 59 -5.25 4.61 -0.30
CA ASP A 59 -6.18 5.51 0.38
C ASP A 59 -6.52 6.70 -0.52
N PRO A 60 -7.81 6.90 -0.84
CA PRO A 60 -8.23 7.97 -1.74
C PRO A 60 -7.99 9.37 -1.16
N GLY A 61 -7.90 9.50 0.17
CA GLY A 61 -7.61 10.75 0.87
C GLY A 61 -6.11 11.03 1.03
N ALA A 62 -5.22 10.07 0.72
CA ALA A 62 -3.77 10.27 0.84
C ALA A 62 -3.28 11.43 -0.03
N ARG A 63 -3.88 11.62 -1.21
CA ARG A 63 -3.46 12.62 -2.18
C ARG A 63 -3.68 14.06 -1.72
N ASP A 64 -4.68 14.28 -0.86
CA ASP A 64 -5.01 15.59 -0.27
C ASP A 64 -4.22 15.86 1.02
N ARG A 65 -3.72 14.80 1.68
CA ARG A 65 -2.92 14.92 2.89
C ARG A 65 -1.50 15.35 2.54
N SER A 66 -1.02 16.38 3.24
CA SER A 66 0.38 16.83 3.17
C SER A 66 1.13 16.69 4.49
N ASP A 67 0.48 16.13 5.51
CA ASP A 67 1.12 15.84 6.79
C ASP A 67 1.99 14.57 6.68
N PHE A 68 3.14 14.65 6.02
CA PHE A 68 4.10 13.55 5.95
C PHE A 68 4.91 13.42 7.25
N GLY A 69 5.30 12.20 7.60
CA GLY A 69 6.14 11.98 8.78
C GLY A 69 6.08 10.58 9.36
N LEU A 70 6.97 10.31 10.32
CA LEU A 70 7.06 9.07 11.08
C LEU A 70 5.97 9.00 12.15
N LYS A 71 4.74 8.72 11.73
CA LYS A 71 3.58 8.60 12.62
C LYS A 71 2.75 7.36 12.31
N CYS A 72 1.91 6.96 13.26
CA CYS A 72 0.94 5.89 13.03
C CYS A 72 -0.22 6.42 12.19
N ARG A 73 -0.53 5.72 11.10
CA ARG A 73 -1.70 6.02 10.27
C ARG A 73 -2.89 5.21 10.75
N LEU A 74 -4.04 5.86 10.90
CA LEU A 74 -5.30 5.22 11.23
C LEU A 74 -6.19 5.19 10.00
N TYR A 75 -6.59 4.00 9.62
CA TYR A 75 -7.52 3.74 8.53
C TYR A 75 -8.91 3.49 9.11
N ARG A 76 -9.94 3.94 8.38
CA ARG A 76 -11.33 3.68 8.73
C ARG A 76 -11.77 2.40 8.02
N LEU A 77 -12.23 1.44 8.79
CA LEU A 77 -12.82 0.18 8.35
C LEU A 77 -14.30 0.14 8.75
N GLU A 78 -15.04 -0.79 8.17
CA GLU A 78 -16.45 -1.01 8.50
C GLU A 78 -16.66 -1.32 10.00
N VAL A 79 -15.73 -2.05 10.61
CA VAL A 79 -15.79 -2.48 12.01
C VAL A 79 -15.09 -1.52 12.99
N GLY A 80 -14.51 -0.41 12.53
CA GLY A 80 -13.83 0.57 13.40
C GLY A 80 -12.60 1.23 12.77
N MET A 81 -11.68 1.69 13.61
CA MET A 81 -10.39 2.23 13.17
C MET A 81 -9.29 1.19 13.40
N SER A 82 -8.42 0.98 12.40
CA SER A 82 -7.25 0.12 12.54
C SER A 82 -6.01 0.83 12.07
N GLY A 83 -4.87 0.41 12.62
CA GLY A 83 -3.56 0.87 12.20
C GLY A 83 -3.07 0.20 10.91
N VAL A 84 -3.92 -0.51 10.17
CA VAL A 84 -3.61 -1.14 8.88
C VAL A 84 -4.73 -0.80 7.87
N PRO A 85 -4.42 -0.65 6.58
CA PRO A 85 -5.42 -0.42 5.56
C PRO A 85 -6.34 -1.64 5.40
N PRO A 86 -7.61 -1.43 5.04
CA PRO A 86 -8.55 -2.51 4.81
C PRO A 86 -8.24 -3.26 3.51
N GLU A 87 -8.54 -4.55 3.50
CA GLU A 87 -8.30 -5.45 2.36
C GLU A 87 -9.06 -5.00 1.10
N GLU A 88 -10.27 -4.45 1.25
CA GLU A 88 -11.08 -3.89 0.17
C GLU A 88 -10.34 -2.80 -0.62
N TRP A 89 -9.57 -1.93 0.04
CA TRP A 89 -8.83 -0.86 -0.63
C TRP A 89 -7.65 -1.40 -1.41
N ILE A 90 -6.95 -2.38 -0.82
CA ILE A 90 -5.85 -3.09 -1.50
C ILE A 90 -6.39 -3.79 -2.74
N ARG A 91 -7.50 -4.54 -2.62
CA ARG A 91 -8.16 -5.19 -3.76
C ARG A 91 -8.62 -4.20 -4.82
N ALA A 92 -9.22 -3.08 -4.43
CA ALA A 92 -9.67 -2.06 -5.36
C ALA A 92 -8.48 -1.46 -6.15
N ALA A 93 -7.37 -1.17 -5.46
CA ALA A 93 -6.18 -0.65 -6.10
C ALA A 93 -5.48 -1.70 -7.00
N LEU A 94 -5.43 -2.97 -6.58
CA LEU A 94 -4.94 -4.07 -7.41
C LEU A 94 -5.82 -4.26 -8.66
N ALA A 95 -7.15 -4.23 -8.49
CA ALA A 95 -8.08 -4.33 -9.62
C ALA A 95 -7.93 -3.15 -10.59
N GLU A 96 -7.67 -1.94 -10.09
CA GLU A 96 -7.35 -0.80 -10.94
C GLU A 96 -6.04 -1.01 -11.70
N ARG A 97 -5.05 -1.70 -11.09
CA ARG A 97 -3.82 -2.07 -11.81
C ARG A 97 -4.02 -3.05 -12.91
N VAL A 98 -4.65 -4.18 -12.60
CA VAL A 98 -4.91 -5.22 -13.60
C VAL A 98 -5.74 -4.66 -14.76
N ARG A 99 -6.55 -3.61 -14.52
CA ARG A 99 -7.24 -2.88 -15.60
C ARG A 99 -6.35 -1.95 -16.42
N ARG A 100 -5.29 -1.40 -15.81
CA ARG A 100 -4.36 -0.43 -16.41
C ARG A 100 -3.18 -1.11 -17.11
N GLU A 101 -2.83 -2.33 -16.70
CA GLU A 101 -2.05 -3.30 -17.47
C GLU A 101 -3.04 -4.14 -18.29
N PRO A 102 -3.53 -3.68 -19.45
CA PRO A 102 -4.12 -4.62 -20.38
C PRO A 102 -3.02 -5.63 -20.70
N GLU A 103 -3.30 -6.93 -20.53
CA GLU A 103 -2.51 -8.01 -21.10
C GLU A 103 -1.95 -7.58 -22.46
N GLU A 104 -0.64 -7.34 -22.57
CA GLU A 104 0.03 -7.49 -23.84
C GLU A 104 -0.16 -8.97 -24.20
N PRO A 105 -0.94 -9.32 -25.26
CA PRO A 105 -1.00 -10.70 -25.66
C PRO A 105 0.42 -11.10 -26.02
N ALA A 106 0.97 -12.06 -25.27
CA ALA A 106 2.14 -12.81 -25.70
C ALA A 106 1.72 -13.68 -26.91
N ASP A 107 1.38 -13.04 -28.02
CA ASP A 107 1.17 -13.68 -29.31
C ASP A 107 2.56 -13.87 -29.93
N GLY A 108 2.92 -15.14 -30.06
CA GLY A 108 4.26 -15.58 -30.47
C GLY A 108 4.63 -15.15 -31.88
N HIS A 109 5.94 -15.12 -32.12
CA HIS A 109 6.52 -15.17 -33.45
C HIS A 109 7.43 -16.38 -33.59
#